data_AF-A0AB37KBA7-F1
#
_entry.id   AF-A0AB37KBA7-F1
#
_cell.length_a   1.000
_cell.length_b   1.000
_cell.length_c   1.000
_cell.angle_alpha   90.00
_cell.angle_beta   90.00
_cell.angle_gamma   90.00
#
_symmetry.space_group_name_H-M   'P 1'
#
loop_
_entity.id
_entity.type
_entity.pdbx_description
1 polymer ?
#
loop_
_entity_poly.entity_id
_entity_poly.type
_entity_poly.pdbx_seq_one_letter_code
_entity_poly.pdbx_strand_id
1 'polypeptide(L)'
;MAEGQKSAVTEYYLNHGKWPDGNSDAGVATSSEIKGKYVEKVEVAKGVITATMLSTGVNKEIQGKKLSLWAKRQDGSVKWFCGQPVTRADAGTGTAITAAKTDADKINTKHLPSTCRDAASAVCIETPPTAFYKNT
;
A
#
# COMPACT_ATOMS: atom_id res chain seq x y z
N MET A 1 -4.84 11.69 5.17
CA MET A 1 -5.89 10.89 4.48
C MET A 1 -5.57 9.39 4.47
N ALA A 2 -4.33 8.96 4.21
CA ALA A 2 -3.98 7.53 4.20
C ALA A 2 -3.74 6.91 5.59
N GLU A 3 -3.47 7.71 6.63
CA GLU A 3 -3.15 7.21 7.98
C GLU A 3 -4.36 6.57 8.69
N GLY A 4 -5.57 7.14 8.55
CA GLY A 4 -6.78 6.57 9.16
C GLY A 4 -7.08 5.16 8.64
N GLN A 5 -6.77 4.89 7.37
CA GLN A 5 -6.93 3.57 6.76
C GLN A 5 -5.90 2.58 7.29
N LYS A 6 -4.64 3.02 7.49
CA LYS A 6 -3.60 2.18 8.09
C LYS A 6 -3.96 1.74 9.50
N SER A 7 -4.46 2.66 10.32
CA SER A 7 -4.87 2.37 11.70
C SER A 7 -5.98 1.33 11.72
N ALA A 8 -7.05 1.55 10.94
CA ALA A 8 -8.19 0.63 10.87
C ALA A 8 -7.78 -0.79 10.39
N VAL A 9 -6.97 -0.88 9.33
CA VAL A 9 -6.46 -2.17 8.83
C VAL A 9 -5.55 -2.86 9.85
N THR A 10 -4.73 -2.10 10.59
CA THR A 10 -3.85 -2.63 11.63
C THR A 10 -4.65 -3.14 12.82
N GLU A 11 -5.61 -2.37 13.30
CA GLU A 11 -6.48 -2.74 14.42
C GLU A 11 -7.32 -3.98 14.10
N TYR A 12 -7.91 -4.04 12.90
CA TYR A 12 -8.61 -5.23 12.45
C TYR A 12 -7.70 -6.47 12.49
N TYR A 13 -6.48 -6.35 11.97
CA TYR A 13 -5.50 -7.42 11.99
C TYR A 13 -5.14 -7.87 13.40
N LEU A 14 -4.92 -6.94 14.33
CA LEU A 14 -4.61 -7.24 15.73
C LEU A 14 -5.76 -7.95 16.44
N ASN A 15 -7.02 -7.59 16.13
CA ASN A 15 -8.21 -8.17 16.75
C ASN A 15 -8.62 -9.53 16.15
N HIS A 16 -8.38 -9.75 14.85
CA HIS A 16 -8.88 -10.94 14.13
C HIS A 16 -7.79 -11.92 13.72
N GLY A 17 -6.51 -11.55 13.84
CA GLY A 17 -5.38 -12.38 13.41
C GLY A 17 -5.29 -12.57 11.89
N LYS A 18 -6.12 -11.87 11.11
CA LYS A 18 -6.12 -11.86 9.64
C LYS A 18 -6.35 -10.45 9.12
N TRP A 19 -5.92 -10.18 7.89
CA TRP A 19 -6.17 -8.91 7.23
C TRP A 19 -7.66 -8.75 6.87
N PRO A 20 -8.18 -7.52 6.81
CA PRO A 20 -9.54 -7.27 6.35
C PRO A 20 -9.67 -7.57 4.86
N ASP A 21 -10.70 -8.30 4.46
CA ASP A 21 -10.93 -8.68 3.07
C ASP A 21 -11.33 -7.46 2.21
N GLY A 22 -12.06 -6.50 2.78
CA GLY A 22 -12.48 -5.25 2.15
C GLY A 22 -12.52 -4.01 3.06
N ASN A 23 -12.93 -2.86 2.51
CA ASN A 23 -13.17 -1.62 3.27
C ASN A 23 -14.16 -1.81 4.42
N SER A 24 -15.26 -2.51 4.19
CA SER A 24 -16.30 -2.74 5.20
C SER A 24 -15.78 -3.57 6.37
N ASP A 25 -14.97 -4.61 6.11
CA ASP A 25 -14.34 -5.41 7.17
C ASP A 25 -13.39 -4.56 8.00
N ALA A 26 -12.62 -3.69 7.34
CA ALA A 26 -11.73 -2.76 8.02
C ALA A 26 -12.48 -1.66 8.81
N GLY A 27 -13.81 -1.55 8.70
CA GLY A 27 -14.59 -0.51 9.37
C GLY A 27 -14.38 0.89 8.80
N VAL A 28 -14.04 0.98 7.50
CA VAL A 28 -13.80 2.27 6.82
C VAL A 28 -14.85 2.51 5.74
N ALA A 29 -14.98 3.77 5.32
CA ALA A 29 -15.93 4.16 4.28
C ALA A 29 -15.74 3.38 2.98
N THR A 30 -16.78 3.32 2.16
CA THR A 30 -16.68 2.62 0.87
C THR A 30 -15.62 3.27 -0.02
N SER A 31 -15.04 2.50 -0.93
CA SER A 31 -13.85 2.95 -1.67
C SER A 31 -14.07 4.26 -2.43
N SER A 32 -15.26 4.44 -2.99
CA SER A 32 -15.68 5.65 -3.72
C SER A 32 -15.94 6.86 -2.82
N GLU A 33 -16.07 6.71 -1.51
CA GLU A 33 -16.25 7.82 -0.57
C GLU A 33 -14.91 8.35 -0.06
N ILE A 34 -13.86 7.53 -0.09
CA ILE A 34 -12.50 7.92 0.29
C ILE A 34 -11.82 8.61 -0.89
N LYS A 35 -12.17 9.89 -1.09
CA LYS A 35 -11.64 10.75 -2.15
C LYS A 35 -10.75 11.86 -1.59
N GLY A 36 -9.86 12.41 -2.41
CA GLY A 36 -9.05 13.58 -2.05
C GLY A 36 -8.73 14.43 -3.27
N LYS A 37 -7.99 15.53 -3.06
CA LYS A 37 -7.63 16.49 -4.12
C LYS A 37 -7.04 15.84 -5.38
N TYR A 38 -6.28 14.76 -5.21
CA TYR A 38 -5.62 14.04 -6.31
C TYR A 38 -5.99 12.55 -6.38
N VAL A 39 -6.84 12.08 -5.45
CA VAL A 39 -7.17 10.67 -5.26
C VAL A 39 -8.65 10.46 -5.59
N GLU A 40 -8.91 9.58 -6.55
CA GLU A 40 -10.25 9.23 -7.00
C GLU A 40 -10.97 8.30 -6.01
N LYS A 41 -10.26 7.30 -5.50
CA LYS A 41 -10.76 6.30 -4.55
C LYS A 41 -9.64 5.61 -3.81
N VAL A 42 -9.97 5.05 -2.65
CA VAL A 42 -9.06 4.20 -1.86
C VAL A 42 -9.75 2.89 -1.54
N GLU A 43 -9.15 1.80 -2.00
CA GLU A 43 -9.66 0.45 -1.81
C GLU A 43 -8.78 -0.31 -0.83
N VAL A 44 -9.41 -1.01 0.11
CA VAL A 44 -8.77 -2.01 0.97
C VAL A 44 -9.13 -3.36 0.40
N ALA A 45 -8.13 -4.17 0.07
CA ALA A 45 -8.33 -5.53 -0.40
C ALA A 45 -7.33 -6.45 0.30
N LYS A 46 -7.84 -7.39 1.12
CA LYS A 46 -7.01 -8.31 1.93
C LYS A 46 -5.94 -7.55 2.71
N GLY A 47 -6.24 -6.37 3.25
CA GLY A 47 -5.33 -5.48 3.98
C GLY A 47 -4.23 -4.79 3.16
N VAL A 48 -4.30 -4.82 1.83
CA VAL A 48 -3.56 -3.89 0.96
C VAL A 48 -4.45 -2.69 0.69
N ILE A 49 -3.92 -1.49 0.90
CA ILE A 49 -4.61 -0.23 0.65
C ILE A 49 -4.12 0.32 -0.69
N THR A 50 -4.99 0.40 -1.69
CA THR A 50 -4.66 0.92 -3.02
C THR A 50 -5.38 2.23 -3.27
N ALA A 51 -4.61 3.30 -3.48
CA ALA A 51 -5.15 4.60 -3.89
C ALA A 51 -5.06 4.74 -5.42
N THR A 52 -6.17 5.13 -6.04
CA THR A 52 -6.24 5.44 -7.48
C THR A 52 -6.20 6.95 -7.66
N MET A 53 -5.32 7.44 -8.52
CA MET A 53 -5.19 8.86 -8.84
C MET A 53 -6.30 9.31 -9.79
N LEU A 54 -6.75 10.55 -9.66
CA LEU A 54 -7.74 11.13 -10.57
C LEU A 54 -7.28 11.08 -12.03
N SER A 55 -8.23 10.98 -12.97
CA SER A 55 -7.94 11.06 -14.41
C SER A 55 -7.82 12.50 -14.92
N THR A 56 -8.20 13.50 -14.11
CA THR A 56 -8.14 14.93 -14.45
C THR A 56 -7.57 15.73 -13.28
N GLY A 57 -7.04 16.94 -13.55
CA GLY A 57 -6.48 17.80 -12.50
C GLY A 57 -5.18 17.29 -11.86
N VAL A 58 -4.57 16.24 -12.43
CA VAL A 58 -3.25 15.70 -12.04
C VAL A 58 -2.32 15.64 -13.26
N ASN A 59 -1.01 15.51 -13.01
CA ASN A 59 -0.01 15.37 -14.07
C ASN A 59 -0.38 14.19 -14.98
N LYS A 60 -0.28 14.38 -16.31
CA LYS A 60 -0.57 13.37 -17.33
C LYS A 60 0.13 12.03 -17.07
N GLU A 61 1.33 12.07 -16.52
CA GLU A 61 2.10 10.87 -16.22
C GLU A 61 1.57 10.04 -15.04
N ILE A 62 0.62 10.58 -14.24
CA ILE A 62 0.03 9.91 -13.06
C ILE A 62 -1.48 9.69 -13.14
N GLN A 63 -2.13 10.10 -14.23
CA GLN A 63 -3.58 10.00 -14.41
C GLN A 63 -4.05 8.54 -14.37
N GLY A 64 -5.04 8.24 -13.53
CA GLY A 64 -5.62 6.89 -13.37
C GLY A 64 -4.64 5.85 -12.79
N LYS A 65 -3.41 6.25 -12.45
CA LYS A 65 -2.41 5.36 -11.90
C LYS A 65 -2.64 5.09 -10.43
N LYS A 66 -1.97 4.08 -9.89
CA LYS A 66 -2.18 3.56 -8.55
C LYS A 66 -0.89 3.58 -7.74
N LEU A 67 -1.06 3.68 -6.43
CA LEU A 67 -0.04 3.36 -5.44
C LEU A 67 -0.66 2.45 -4.39
N SER A 68 0.16 1.64 -3.73
CA SER A 68 -0.32 0.76 -2.67
C SER A 68 0.48 0.91 -1.39
N LEU A 69 -0.21 0.71 -0.29
CA LEU A 69 0.35 0.57 1.03
C LEU A 69 -0.02 -0.82 1.55
N TRP A 70 0.95 -1.54 2.09
CA TRP A 70 0.71 -2.87 2.64
C TRP A 70 1.55 -3.05 3.89
N ALA A 71 1.08 -3.89 4.79
CA ALA A 71 1.82 -4.23 5.99
C ALA A 71 2.32 -5.68 5.95
N LYS A 72 3.38 -5.96 6.70
CA LYS A 72 3.80 -7.32 7.04
C LYS A 72 3.92 -7.41 8.56
N ARG A 73 3.57 -8.56 9.13
CA ARG A 73 3.73 -8.82 10.56
C ARG A 73 5.20 -8.99 10.90
N GLN A 74 5.63 -8.46 12.04
CA GLN A 74 6.96 -8.66 12.61
C GLN A 74 6.85 -8.69 14.14
N ASP A 75 7.08 -9.84 14.76
CA ASP A 75 7.31 -10.01 16.21
C ASP A 75 6.39 -9.17 17.13
N GLY A 76 5.08 -9.30 16.93
CA GLY A 76 4.07 -8.57 17.74
C GLY A 76 3.70 -7.18 17.22
N SER A 77 4.36 -6.69 16.18
CA SER A 77 4.08 -5.43 15.49
C SER A 77 3.74 -5.63 14.00
N VAL A 78 3.32 -4.55 13.33
CA VAL A 78 3.16 -4.52 11.87
C VAL A 78 4.07 -3.44 11.28
N LYS A 79 4.79 -3.79 10.22
CA LYS A 79 5.59 -2.84 9.44
C LYS A 79 4.87 -2.51 8.15
N TRP A 80 4.64 -1.22 7.91
CA TRP A 80 4.03 -0.72 6.69
C TRP A 80 5.07 -0.39 5.62
N PHE A 81 4.70 -0.66 4.39
CA PHE A 81 5.44 -0.36 3.17
C PHE A 81 4.55 0.48 2.25
N CYS A 82 5.17 1.24 1.35
CA CYS A 82 4.48 2.09 0.40
C CYS A 82 5.22 2.06 -0.94
N GLY A 83 4.49 1.89 -2.03
CA GLY A 83 5.11 1.83 -3.34
C GLY A 83 4.13 1.68 -4.48
N GLN A 84 4.65 1.10 -5.57
CA GLN A 84 3.87 0.71 -6.74
C GLN A 84 2.74 -0.26 -6.34
N PRO A 85 1.69 -0.38 -7.17
CA PRO A 85 0.55 -1.22 -6.86
C PRO A 85 0.97 -2.68 -6.65
N VAL A 86 0.46 -3.27 -5.57
CA VAL A 86 0.68 -4.67 -5.20
C VAL A 86 -0.64 -5.34 -4.87
N THR A 87 -0.63 -6.67 -4.86
CA THR A 87 -1.73 -7.49 -4.39
C THR A 87 -1.23 -8.48 -3.35
N ARG A 88 -2.12 -8.88 -2.44
CA ARG A 88 -1.90 -9.96 -1.48
C ARG A 88 -2.69 -11.18 -1.91
N ALA A 89 -2.07 -12.35 -1.90
CA ALA A 89 -2.70 -13.60 -2.35
C ALA A 89 -3.98 -13.91 -1.56
N ASP A 90 -3.93 -13.74 -0.24
CA ASP A 90 -5.02 -14.04 0.69
C ASP A 90 -4.95 -13.16 1.95
N ALA A 91 -6.00 -13.18 2.76
CA ALA A 91 -6.07 -12.37 3.98
C ALA A 91 -5.28 -12.95 5.17
N GLY A 92 -4.64 -14.12 5.01
CA GLY A 92 -3.89 -14.78 6.07
C GLY A 92 -2.64 -14.04 6.53
N THR A 93 -2.01 -14.56 7.58
CA THR A 93 -0.71 -14.07 8.06
C THR A 93 0.43 -14.58 7.18
N GLY A 94 1.40 -13.73 6.83
CA GLY A 94 2.63 -14.16 6.14
C GLY A 94 2.50 -14.44 4.64
N THR A 95 1.39 -14.04 4.05
CA THR A 95 1.04 -14.27 2.64
C THR A 95 1.93 -13.46 1.69
N ALA A 96 2.18 -14.00 0.51
CA ALA A 96 2.97 -13.34 -0.50
C ALA A 96 2.33 -12.02 -0.98
N ILE A 97 3.18 -11.01 -1.16
CA ILE A 97 2.86 -9.75 -1.82
C ILE A 97 3.42 -9.81 -3.23
N THR A 98 2.59 -9.56 -4.23
CA THR A 98 2.98 -9.56 -5.64
C THR A 98 2.79 -8.18 -6.25
N ALA A 99 3.78 -7.71 -7.01
CA ALA A 99 3.63 -6.47 -7.76
C ALA A 99 2.56 -6.61 -8.85
N ALA A 100 1.85 -5.53 -9.14
CA ALA A 100 0.99 -5.47 -10.31
C ALA A 100 1.80 -5.74 -11.59
N LYS A 101 1.22 -6.52 -12.51
CA LYS A 101 1.87 -6.86 -13.78
C LYS A 101 1.81 -5.71 -14.79
N THR A 102 0.74 -4.93 -14.76
CA THR A 102 0.47 -3.88 -15.75
C THR A 102 1.19 -2.58 -15.41
N ASP A 103 2.02 -2.07 -16.33
CA ASP A 103 2.73 -0.79 -16.13
C ASP A 103 1.83 0.43 -16.27
N ALA A 104 0.69 0.29 -16.98
CA ALA A 104 -0.32 1.35 -17.07
C ALA A 104 -0.81 1.78 -15.67
N ASP A 105 -0.95 0.82 -14.76
CA ASP A 105 -1.37 1.07 -13.37
C ASP A 105 -0.27 1.69 -12.49
N LYS A 106 1.00 1.59 -12.88
CA LYS A 106 2.12 1.95 -12.00
C LYS A 106 2.52 3.41 -12.17
N ILE A 107 2.52 4.15 -11.07
CA ILE A 107 3.20 5.44 -10.98
C ILE A 107 4.71 5.22 -11.16
N ASN A 108 5.34 6.00 -12.03
CA ASN A 108 6.79 5.97 -12.19
C ASN A 108 7.44 6.42 -10.87
N THR A 109 8.50 5.73 -10.43
CA THR A 109 9.16 5.99 -9.14
C THR A 109 9.68 7.41 -9.00
N LYS A 110 9.97 8.12 -10.10
CA LYS A 110 10.34 9.55 -10.08
C LYS A 110 9.25 10.44 -9.49
N HIS A 111 7.99 10.03 -9.60
CA HIS A 111 6.81 10.74 -9.05
C HIS A 111 6.42 10.26 -7.66
N LEU A 112 7.04 9.19 -7.15
CA LEU A 112 6.81 8.72 -5.81
C LEU A 112 7.76 9.43 -4.84
N PRO A 113 7.29 9.86 -3.65
CA PRO A 113 8.16 10.29 -2.57
C PRO A 113 9.19 9.21 -2.24
N SER A 114 10.36 9.59 -1.73
CA SER A 114 11.43 8.63 -1.36
C SER A 114 10.95 7.57 -0.36
N THR A 115 10.04 7.93 0.53
CA THR A 115 9.42 7.07 1.54
C THR A 115 8.32 6.15 1.01
N CYS A 116 8.01 6.20 -0.29
CA CYS A 116 7.00 5.38 -0.94
C CYS A 116 7.54 4.73 -2.21
N ARG A 117 8.74 4.13 -2.12
CA ARG A 117 9.42 3.43 -3.23
C ARG A 117 9.77 1.99 -2.86
N ASP A 118 9.04 1.40 -1.92
CA ASP A 118 9.26 0.01 -1.52
C ASP A 118 8.90 -0.94 -2.67
N ALA A 119 9.74 -1.96 -2.87
CA ALA A 119 9.44 -3.05 -3.78
C ALA A 119 8.43 -4.02 -3.13
N ALA A 120 7.62 -4.73 -3.92
CA ALA A 120 6.72 -5.76 -3.40
C ALA A 120 7.44 -6.84 -2.56
N SER A 121 8.70 -7.12 -2.91
CA SER A 121 9.59 -8.04 -2.21
C SER A 121 10.17 -7.46 -0.91
N ALA A 122 9.96 -6.19 -0.58
CA ALA A 122 10.51 -5.56 0.61
C ALA A 122 10.12 -6.35 1.86
N VAL A 123 11.11 -6.67 2.69
CA VAL A 123 10.96 -7.51 3.89
C VAL A 123 11.13 -6.65 5.14
N CYS A 124 10.60 -7.13 6.26
CA CYS A 124 10.92 -6.62 7.59
C CYS A 124 12.37 -6.98 7.94
N ILE A 125 13.33 -6.21 7.43
CA ILE A 125 14.71 -6.26 7.91
C ILE A 125 14.83 -5.36 9.14
N GLU A 126 15.27 -5.95 10.26
CA GLU A 126 15.61 -5.25 11.52
C GLU A 126 16.86 -4.39 11.39
N THR A 127 17.68 -4.70 10.40
CA THR A 127 18.90 -3.98 10.08
C THR A 127 18.68 -3.23 8.76
N PRO A 128 18.95 -1.92 8.68
CA PRO A 128 18.92 -1.24 7.38
C PRO A 128 19.84 -2.01 6.42
N PRO A 129 19.41 -2.23 5.17
CA PRO A 129 20.27 -2.90 4.21
C PRO A 129 21.53 -2.04 4.07
N THR A 130 22.69 -2.61 4.34
CA THR A 130 24.02 -1.99 4.22
C THR A 130 24.40 -1.60 2.78
N ALA A 131 23.42 -1.53 1.88
CA ALA A 131 23.61 -1.22 0.47
C ALA A 131 23.49 0.29 0.20
N PHE A 132 24.30 1.14 0.85
CA PHE A 132 24.66 2.49 0.35
C PHE A 132 25.87 3.07 1.13
N TYR A 133 26.96 2.31 1.27
CA TYR A 133 28.30 2.87 1.48
C TYR A 133 29.30 2.09 0.63
N LYS A 134 29.19 2.28 -0.69
CA LYS A 134 30.33 2.22 -1.61
C LYS A 134 30.20 3.41 -2.55
N ASN A 135 30.54 4.59 -2.04
CA ASN A 135 30.95 5.70 -2.87
C ASN A 135 32.41 5.96 -2.55
N THR A 136 33.27 5.67 -3.54
CA THR A 136 34.74 5.85 -3.59
C THR A 136 35.59 4.96 -2.69
#